data_AF-A0A7Y0SED2-F1
#
_entry.id   AF-A0A7Y0SED2-F1
#
_cell.length_a   1.000
_cell.length_b   1.000
_cell.length_c   1.000
_cell.angle_alpha   90.00
_cell.angle_beta   90.00
_cell.angle_gamma   90.00
#
_symmetry.space_group_name_H-M   'P 1'
#
loop_
_entity.id
_entity.type
_entity.pdbx_description
1 polymer ?
#
loop_
_entity_poly.entity_id
_entity_poly.type
_entity_poly.pdbx_seq_one_letter_code
_entity_poly.pdbx_strand_id
1 'polypeptide(L)'
;DGSLETTPSDFNDVDDYIGCWSTSTTASQCDGIPRGNISDVLGADSTEQYKNFRLEVSVAYDDLTDKAPDEITEFKKVTLRIFAGNTQPLTLTAIKGNY
;
A
#
# COMPACT_ATOMS: atom_id res chain seq x y z
N ASP A 1 -18.90 6.42 1.21
CA ASP A 1 -19.11 5.98 -0.17
C ASP A 1 -17.81 6.26 -0.89
N GLY A 2 -16.86 5.34 -0.78
CA GLY A 2 -15.61 5.40 -1.52
C GLY A 2 -15.84 4.61 -2.80
N SER A 3 -15.94 5.32 -3.91
CA SER A 3 -15.89 4.72 -5.24
C SER A 3 -14.68 3.78 -5.29
N LEU A 4 -14.87 2.53 -5.72
CA LEU A 4 -13.76 1.61 -5.96
C LEU A 4 -13.01 2.08 -7.22
N GLU A 5 -12.14 3.07 -7.05
CA GLU A 5 -11.27 3.58 -8.10
C GLU A 5 -10.27 2.47 -8.43
N THR A 6 -10.30 1.95 -9.65
CA THR A 6 -9.43 0.81 -10.02
C THR A 6 -8.15 1.24 -10.72
N THR A 7 -8.07 2.49 -11.19
CA THR A 7 -6.92 3.03 -11.92
C THR A 7 -6.10 3.97 -11.04
N PRO A 8 -4.77 3.81 -10.92
CA PRO A 8 -3.92 4.70 -10.11
C PRO A 8 -4.04 6.19 -10.45
N SER A 9 -4.41 6.54 -11.69
CA SER A 9 -4.64 7.92 -12.11
C SER A 9 -5.84 8.60 -11.44
N ASP A 10 -6.77 7.81 -10.92
CA ASP A 10 -8.02 8.31 -10.36
C ASP A 10 -7.93 8.46 -8.84
N PHE A 11 -6.93 7.80 -8.22
CA PHE A 11 -6.77 7.71 -6.77
C PHE A 11 -6.66 9.08 -6.13
N ASN A 12 -7.55 9.34 -5.19
CA ASN A 12 -7.59 10.59 -4.44
C ASN A 12 -7.51 10.39 -2.93
N ASP A 13 -7.60 9.16 -2.42
CA ASP A 13 -7.39 8.85 -1.02
C ASP A 13 -6.39 7.69 -0.81
N VAL A 14 -5.90 7.53 0.42
CA VAL A 14 -4.86 6.55 0.74
C VAL A 14 -5.36 5.11 0.71
N ASP A 15 -6.65 4.89 0.94
CA ASP A 15 -7.25 3.56 0.88
C ASP A 15 -7.41 3.02 -0.55
N ASP A 16 -7.38 3.89 -1.57
CA ASP A 16 -7.34 3.45 -2.98
C ASP A 16 -6.07 2.65 -3.29
N TYR A 17 -5.00 2.91 -2.52
CA TYR A 17 -3.71 2.23 -2.65
C TYR A 17 -3.65 0.88 -1.92
N ILE A 18 -4.67 0.48 -1.16
CA ILE A 18 -4.70 -0.80 -0.43
C ILE A 18 -4.51 -1.97 -1.42
N GLY A 19 -3.56 -2.84 -1.10
CA GLY A 19 -3.28 -4.04 -1.87
C GLY A 19 -1.80 -4.27 -2.13
N CYS A 20 -1.54 -5.22 -3.03
CA CYS A 20 -0.20 -5.64 -3.42
C CYS A 20 0.22 -5.01 -4.75
N TRP A 21 1.31 -4.27 -4.73
CA TRP A 21 1.96 -3.65 -5.87
C TRP A 21 3.24 -4.41 -6.18
N SER A 22 3.34 -4.98 -7.38
CA SER A 22 4.37 -5.96 -7.69
C SER A 22 4.92 -5.79 -9.08
N THR A 23 6.05 -6.41 -9.35
CA THR A 23 6.49 -6.63 -10.73
C THR A 23 5.92 -7.95 -11.24
N SER A 24 6.06 -8.22 -12.54
CA SER A 24 5.74 -9.54 -13.10
C SER A 24 6.50 -10.70 -12.44
N THR A 25 7.66 -10.43 -11.83
CA THR A 25 8.50 -11.42 -11.16
C THR A 25 7.97 -11.78 -9.78
N THR A 26 7.32 -10.84 -9.08
CA THR A 26 6.87 -11.01 -7.69
C THR A 26 5.35 -11.09 -7.54
N ALA A 27 4.59 -10.98 -8.63
CA ALA A 27 3.12 -10.97 -8.59
C ALA A 27 2.50 -12.22 -7.94
N SER A 28 3.10 -13.40 -8.16
CA SER A 28 2.65 -14.66 -7.54
C SER A 28 2.92 -14.75 -6.04
N GLN A 29 3.64 -13.78 -5.48
CA GLN A 29 4.04 -13.73 -4.07
C GLN A 29 3.23 -12.70 -3.27
N CYS A 30 2.23 -12.06 -3.88
CA CYS A 30 1.32 -11.17 -3.18
C CYS A 30 0.54 -11.92 -2.11
N ASP A 31 0.55 -11.39 -0.88
CA ASP A 31 -0.28 -11.87 0.22
C ASP A 31 -1.66 -11.20 0.18
N GLY A 32 -1.70 -9.93 -0.24
CA GLY A 32 -2.91 -9.13 -0.41
C GLY A 32 -3.53 -9.21 -1.80
N ILE A 33 -4.56 -8.39 -2.03
CA ILE A 33 -5.24 -8.26 -3.33
C ILE A 33 -4.25 -7.67 -4.34
N PRO A 34 -3.96 -8.35 -5.48
CA PRO A 34 -3.13 -7.78 -6.52
C PRO A 34 -3.72 -6.47 -7.04
N ARG A 35 -2.92 -5.40 -7.05
CA ARG A 35 -3.40 -4.05 -7.35
C ARG A 35 -2.88 -3.50 -8.67
N GLY A 36 -1.59 -3.70 -8.95
CA GLY A 36 -0.96 -3.13 -10.14
C GLY A 36 0.56 -3.29 -10.12
N ASN A 37 1.22 -2.54 -11.00
CA ASN A 37 2.67 -2.55 -11.09
C ASN A 37 3.25 -1.70 -9.97
N ILE A 38 4.37 -2.12 -9.37
CA ILE A 38 5.07 -1.32 -8.38
C ILE A 38 5.50 0.08 -8.89
N SER A 39 5.66 0.27 -10.20
CA SER A 39 5.93 1.58 -10.80
C SER A 39 4.82 2.60 -10.53
N ASP A 40 3.57 2.15 -10.39
CA ASP A 40 2.39 3.00 -10.19
C ASP A 40 2.44 3.71 -8.81
N VAL A 41 3.24 3.19 -7.88
CA VAL A 41 3.38 3.73 -6.51
C VAL A 41 4.78 4.27 -6.20
N LEU A 42 5.79 3.89 -6.97
CA LEU A 42 7.16 4.40 -6.80
C LEU A 42 7.50 5.57 -7.73
N GLY A 43 6.66 5.85 -8.75
CA GLY A 43 6.81 7.01 -9.60
C GLY A 43 8.08 6.98 -10.46
N ALA A 44 8.27 5.92 -11.25
CA ALA A 44 9.25 5.83 -12.37
C ALA A 44 9.12 4.47 -13.08
N ASP A 45 9.69 4.35 -14.29
CA ASP A 45 10.06 3.06 -14.91
C ASP A 45 11.27 2.44 -14.17
N SER A 46 11.06 2.12 -12.90
CA SER A 46 12.06 1.51 -12.02
C SER A 46 11.87 -0.01 -11.91
N THR A 47 11.07 -0.60 -12.81
CA THR A 47 10.73 -2.03 -12.84
C THR A 47 11.95 -2.94 -12.89
N GLU A 48 13.00 -2.58 -13.64
CA GLU A 48 14.24 -3.36 -13.66
C GLU A 48 15.07 -3.21 -12.38
N GLN A 49 15.15 -1.99 -11.84
CA GLN A 49 15.90 -1.71 -10.60
C GLN A 49 15.25 -2.39 -9.40
N TYR A 50 13.92 -2.47 -9.42
CA TYR A 50 13.09 -3.06 -8.36
C TYR A 50 12.43 -4.36 -8.80
N LYS A 51 13.03 -5.11 -9.74
CA LYS A 51 12.40 -6.33 -10.29
C LYS A 51 12.01 -7.37 -9.26
N ASN A 52 12.76 -7.44 -8.16
CA ASN A 52 12.52 -8.38 -7.06
C ASN A 52 11.73 -7.73 -5.91
N PHE A 53 11.16 -6.55 -6.10
CA PHE A 53 10.39 -5.87 -5.08
C PHE A 53 8.90 -6.10 -5.24
N ARG A 54 8.21 -6.21 -4.10
CA ARG A 54 6.78 -5.92 -4.01
C ARG A 54 6.52 -5.06 -2.78
N LEU A 55 5.42 -4.35 -2.82
CA LEU A 55 4.91 -3.51 -1.75
C LEU A 55 3.51 -3.98 -1.39
N GLU A 56 3.28 -4.28 -0.11
CA GLU A 56 1.93 -4.47 0.43
C GLU A 56 1.53 -3.18 1.16
N VAL A 57 0.43 -2.58 0.75
CA VAL A 57 -0.16 -1.39 1.37
C VAL A 57 -1.40 -1.82 2.13
N SER A 58 -1.44 -1.46 3.41
CA SER A 58 -2.64 -1.59 4.24
C SER A 58 -2.95 -0.26 4.91
N VAL A 59 -4.22 0.10 4.95
CA VAL A 59 -4.71 1.31 5.60
C VAL A 59 -5.80 0.93 6.59
N ALA A 60 -5.73 1.52 7.78
CA ALA A 60 -6.74 1.36 8.83
C ALA A 60 -7.03 2.72 9.47
N TYR A 61 -8.23 2.88 10.03
CA TYR A 61 -8.51 4.02 10.92
C TYR A 61 -7.65 3.93 12.17
N ASP A 62 -7.27 5.10 12.69
CA ASP A 62 -6.41 5.25 13.87
C ASP A 62 -6.87 6.47 14.68
N ASP A 63 -6.98 6.35 15.99
CA ASP A 63 -7.31 7.47 16.90
C ASP A 63 -6.08 7.96 17.69
N LEU A 64 -4.87 7.57 17.24
CA LEU A 64 -3.59 7.84 17.88
C LEU A 64 -3.46 7.24 19.28
N THR A 65 -4.22 6.19 19.56
CA THR A 65 -4.12 5.38 20.78
C THR A 65 -3.48 4.02 20.49
N ASP A 66 -3.16 3.27 21.55
CA ASP A 66 -2.59 1.92 21.42
C ASP A 66 -3.61 0.86 20.95
N LYS A 67 -4.91 1.22 20.86
CA LYS A 67 -5.98 0.30 20.46
C LYS A 67 -6.46 0.66 19.05
N ALA A 68 -6.70 -0.36 18.22
CA ALA A 68 -7.42 -0.15 16.97
C ALA A 68 -8.84 0.40 17.26
N PRO A 69 -9.27 1.48 16.60
CA PRO A 69 -10.60 2.03 16.77
C PRO A 69 -11.65 1.11 16.13
N ASP A 70 -12.85 1.11 16.70
CA ASP A 70 -14.00 0.34 16.19
C ASP A 70 -14.87 1.20 15.23
N GLU A 71 -14.52 2.48 15.04
CA GLU A 71 -15.25 3.47 14.25
C GLU A 71 -14.32 4.26 13.31
N ILE A 72 -14.92 5.05 12.40
CA ILE A 72 -14.19 5.98 11.52
C ILE A 72 -13.60 7.11 12.38
N THR A 73 -12.32 7.41 12.17
CA THR A 73 -11.59 8.43 12.93
C THR A 73 -11.03 9.54 12.02
N GLU A 74 -10.48 10.58 12.64
CA GLU A 74 -9.81 11.69 11.96
C GLU A 74 -8.44 11.31 11.35
N PHE A 75 -7.94 10.09 11.58
CA PHE A 75 -6.67 9.65 11.05
C PHE A 75 -6.76 8.27 10.39
N LYS A 76 -5.99 8.12 9.32
CA LYS A 76 -5.69 6.82 8.71
C LYS A 76 -4.23 6.49 8.95
N LYS A 77 -3.97 5.29 9.45
CA LYS A 77 -2.63 4.71 9.54
C LYS A 77 -2.35 3.91 8.29
N VAL A 78 -1.34 4.36 7.55
CA VAL A 78 -0.82 3.67 6.36
C VAL A 78 0.36 2.82 6.80
N THR A 79 0.30 1.52 6.52
CA THR A 79 1.41 0.59 6.74
C THR A 79 1.88 0.05 5.40
N LEU A 80 3.17 0.21 5.14
CA LEU A 80 3.87 -0.24 3.96
C LEU A 80 4.78 -1.40 4.36
N ARG A 81 4.58 -2.57 3.77
CA ARG A 81 5.48 -3.72 3.94
C ARG A 81 6.21 -3.97 2.63
N ILE A 82 7.50 -3.66 2.63
CA ILE A 82 8.38 -3.72 1.47
C ILE A 82 9.14 -5.04 1.49
N PHE A 83 9.04 -5.79 0.41
CA PHE A 83 9.79 -7.03 0.18
C PHE A 83 10.83 -6.78 -0.90
N ALA A 84 12.07 -7.24 -0.70
CA ALA A 84 13.16 -7.08 -1.67
C ALA A 84 13.90 -8.41 -1.85
N GLY A 85 13.39 -9.28 -2.72
CA GLY A 85 13.91 -10.63 -2.90
C GLY A 85 13.80 -11.46 -1.62
N ASN A 86 14.94 -11.97 -1.14
CA ASN A 86 15.01 -12.86 0.03
C ASN A 86 15.40 -12.15 1.33
N THR A 87 15.46 -10.81 1.34
CA THR A 87 15.78 -10.06 2.56
C THR A 87 14.58 -10.02 3.51
N GLN A 88 14.85 -9.77 4.79
CA GLN A 88 13.80 -9.47 5.76
C GLN A 88 12.93 -8.30 5.24
N PRO A 89 11.59 -8.43 5.24
CA PRO A 89 10.71 -7.33 4.87
C PRO A 89 10.89 -6.12 5.77
N LEU A 90 10.87 -4.92 5.17
CA LEU A 90 10.90 -3.64 5.87
C LEU A 90 9.47 -3.13 6.04
N THR A 91 9.09 -2.79 7.27
CA THR A 91 7.78 -2.18 7.57
C THR A 91 7.97 -0.71 7.88
N LEU A 92 7.24 0.14 7.16
CA LEU A 92 7.13 1.58 7.41
C LEU A 92 5.68 1.93 7.77
N THR A 93 5.51 2.92 8.62
CA THR A 93 4.18 3.39 9.04
C THR A 93 4.13 4.90 8.94
N ALA A 94 3.01 5.43 8.44
CA ALA A 94 2.70 6.84 8.42
C ALA A 94 1.26 7.08 8.89
N ILE A 95 1.01 8.28 9.40
CA ILE A 95 -0.33 8.76 9.79
C ILE A 95 -0.72 9.87 8.82
N LYS A 96 -1.93 9.80 8.25
CA LYS A 96 -2.53 10.84 7.40
C LYS A 96 -3.85 11.30 8.04
N GLY A 97 -4.12 12.59 8.01
CA GLY A 97 -5.44 13.13 8.38
C GLY A 97 -6.53 12.66 7.41
N ASN A 98 -7.72 12.38 7.93
CA ASN A 98 -8.90 11.92 7.21
C ASN A 98 -9.91 13.08 7.12
N TYR A 99 -9.71 13.98 6.16
CA TYR A 99 -10.51 15.20 5.94
C TYR A 99 -10.84 15.38 4.46
#